data_AF-A0A1G2G1D0-F1
#
_entry.id   AF-A0A1G2G1D0-F1
#
_cell.length_a   1.000
_cell.length_b   1.000
_cell.length_c   1.000
_cell.angle_alpha   90.00
_cell.angle_beta   90.00
_cell.angle_gamma   90.00
#
_symmetry.space_group_name_H-M   'P 1'
#
loop_
_entity.id
_entity.type
_entity.pdbx_description
1 polymer ?
#
loop_
_entity_poly.entity_id
_entity_poly.type
_entity_poly.pdbx_seq_one_letter_code
_entity_poly.pdbx_strand_id
1 'polypeptide(L)' 'MNLLKTIKEYIHNRPRIKKAVGVILILVGLTVFFTPLTPGSWLAIIGLELLGVRVLFFDKFKFWKKK' A
#
# COMPACT_ATOMS: atom_id res chain seq x y z
N MET A 1 -6.60 2.80 -37.04
CA MET A 1 -7.26 3.91 -36.31
C MET A 1 -6.75 3.88 -34.87
N ASN A 2 -5.89 4.82 -34.47
CA ASN A 2 -5.27 4.75 -33.13
C ASN A 2 -6.25 5.29 -32.07
N LEU A 3 -6.87 4.37 -31.32
CA LEU A 3 -7.81 4.65 -30.23
C LEU A 3 -7.28 5.70 -29.23
N LEU A 4 -5.99 5.65 -28.92
CA LEU A 4 -5.33 6.61 -28.03
C LEU A 4 -5.40 8.05 -28.54
N LYS A 5 -5.39 8.25 -29.86
CA LYS A 5 -5.41 9.58 -30.48
C LYS A 5 -6.80 10.22 -30.32
N THR A 6 -7.85 9.45 -30.57
CA THR A 6 -9.24 9.88 -30.38
C THR A 6 -9.53 10.24 -28.92
N ILE A 7 -9.06 9.42 -27.98
CA ILE A 7 -9.24 9.67 -26.54
C ILE A 7 -8.52 10.96 -26.12
N LYS A 8 -7.28 11.15 -26.59
CA LYS A 8 -6.48 12.35 -26.28
C LYS A 8 -7.15 13.63 -26.79
N GLU A 9 -7.70 13.59 -27.99
CA GLU A 9 -8.39 14.73 -28.62
C GLU A 9 -9.71 15.07 -27.90
N TYR A 10 -10.44 14.05 -27.47
CA TYR A 10 -11.69 14.20 -26.71
C TYR A 10 -11.46 14.77 -25.29
N ILE A 11 -10.40 14.34 -24.61
CA ILE A 11 -10.02 14.84 -23.28
C ILE A 11 -9.50 16.29 -23.37
N HIS A 12 -8.83 16.66 -24.46
CA HIS A 12 -8.32 18.03 -24.65
C HIS A 12 -9.44 19.06 -24.80
N ASN A 13 -10.54 18.68 -25.48
CA ASN A 13 -11.62 19.60 -25.82
C ASN A 13 -12.56 19.96 -24.65
N ARG A 14 -12.45 19.28 -23.49
CA ARG A 14 -13.30 19.57 -22.32
C ARG A 14 -12.47 19.79 -21.04
N PRO A 15 -12.27 21.04 -20.59
CA PRO A 15 -11.51 21.34 -19.38
C PRO A 15 -12.12 20.74 -18.10
N ARG A 16 -13.44 20.47 -18.09
CA ARG A 16 -14.10 19.80 -16.96
C ARG A 16 -13.66 18.35 -16.77
N ILE A 17 -13.36 17.63 -17.86
CA ILE A 17 -12.92 16.23 -17.81
C ILE A 17 -11.52 16.14 -17.22
N LYS A 18 -10.62 17.06 -17.60
CA LYS A 18 -9.28 17.16 -16.98
C LYS A 18 -9.34 17.39 -15.48
N LYS A 19 -10.21 18.29 -15.01
CA LYS A 19 -10.40 18.52 -13.57
C LYS A 19 -10.94 17.28 -12.86
N ALA A 20 -11.94 16.62 -13.44
CA ALA A 20 -12.51 15.39 -12.87
C ALA A 20 -11.45 14.28 -12.77
N VAL A 21 -10.68 14.04 -13.83
CA VAL A 21 -9.58 13.05 -13.84
C VAL A 21 -8.53 13.38 -12.78
N GLY A 22 -8.15 14.66 -12.64
CA GLY A 22 -7.20 15.08 -11.61
C GLY A 22 -7.72 14.84 -10.19
N VAL A 23 -8.99 15.16 -9.92
CA VAL A 23 -9.62 14.92 -8.60
C VAL A 23 -9.72 13.42 -8.30
N ILE A 24 -10.12 12.61 -9.27
CA ILE A 24 -10.18 11.15 -9.14
C ILE A 24 -8.79 10.60 -8.86
N LEU A 25 -7.76 11.07 -9.56
CA LEU A 25 -6.38 10.61 -9.36
C LEU A 25 -5.86 10.97 -7.96
N ILE A 26 -6.18 12.16 -7.45
CA ILE A 26 -5.85 12.56 -6.07
C ILE A 26 -6.59 11.68 -5.07
N LEU A 27 -7.90 11.46 -5.24
CA LEU A 27 -8.70 10.61 -4.35
C LEU A 27 -8.20 9.17 -4.33
N VAL A 28 -7.82 8.62 -5.47
CA VAL A 28 -7.23 7.27 -5.57
C VAL A 28 -5.89 7.24 -4.85
N GLY A 29 -5.00 8.21 -5.10
CA GLY A 29 -3.72 8.31 -4.41
C GLY A 29 -3.87 8.42 -2.88
N LEU A 30 -4.85 9.21 -2.43
CA LEU A 30 -5.15 9.40 -1.01
C LEU A 30 -5.78 8.15 -0.39
N THR A 31 -6.67 7.48 -1.12
CA THR A 31 -7.27 6.21 -0.69
C THR A 31 -6.19 5.16 -0.57
N VAL A 32 -5.27 5.02 -1.53
CA VAL A 32 -4.13 4.08 -1.43
C VAL A 32 -3.20 4.42 -0.27
N PHE A 33 -3.05 5.71 0.07
CA PHE A 33 -2.25 6.14 1.21
C PHE A 33 -2.90 5.80 2.57
N PHE A 34 -4.23 5.97 2.68
CA PHE A 34 -4.98 5.75 3.92
C PHE A 34 -5.50 4.32 4.09
N THR A 35 -5.90 3.65 3.01
CA THR A 35 -6.27 2.25 3.05
C THR A 35 -4.98 1.43 3.11
N PRO A 36 -4.86 0.48 4.04
CA PRO A 36 -3.65 -0.32 4.22
C PRO A 36 -3.53 -1.39 3.13
N LEU A 37 -3.73 -1.00 1.86
CA LEU A 37 -3.24 -1.71 0.69
C LEU A 37 -1.75 -1.45 0.48
N THR A 38 -1.12 -0.64 1.34
CA THR A 38 0.33 -0.60 1.45
C THR A 38 0.81 -1.82 2.24
N PRO A 39 1.85 -2.54 1.76
CA PRO A 39 2.48 -3.64 2.49
C PRO A 39 3.11 -3.20 3.84
N GLY A 40 2.97 -1.93 4.24
CA GLY A 40 3.31 -1.47 5.58
C GLY A 40 2.49 -2.12 6.70
N SER A 41 1.24 -2.53 6.45
CA SER A 41 0.47 -3.32 7.44
C SER A 41 1.06 -4.73 7.60
N TRP A 42 1.61 -5.29 6.52
CA TRP A 42 2.36 -6.55 6.58
C TRP A 42 3.61 -6.40 7.47
N LEU A 43 4.28 -5.25 7.46
CA LEU A 43 5.41 -4.99 8.37
C LEU A 43 4.99 -5.03 9.85
N ALA A 44 3.76 -4.64 10.19
CA ALA A 44 3.26 -4.79 11.55
C ALA A 44 3.06 -6.28 11.92
N ILE A 45 2.53 -7.08 10.99
CA ILE A 45 2.36 -8.54 11.18
C ILE A 45 3.73 -9.24 11.28
N ILE A 46 4.64 -9.01 10.33
CA ILE A 46 6.02 -9.53 10.37
C ILE A 46 6.75 -9.05 11.63
N GLY A 47 6.57 -7.79 12.03
CA GLY A 47 7.20 -7.22 13.22
C GLY A 47 6.72 -7.90 14.50
N LEU A 48 5.42 -8.15 14.63
CA LEU A 48 4.85 -8.94 15.72
C LEU A 48 5.31 -10.40 15.70
N GLU A 49 5.40 -11.01 14.52
CA GLU A 49 5.87 -12.38 14.35
C GLU A 49 7.36 -12.52 14.72
N LEU A 50 8.21 -11.58 14.28
CA LEU A 50 9.62 -11.50 14.69
C LEU A 50 9.79 -11.28 16.19
N LEU A 51 8.97 -10.41 16.81
CA LEU A 51 8.97 -10.21 18.26
C LEU A 51 8.52 -11.46 19.00
N GLY A 52 7.45 -12.12 18.55
CA GLY A 52 6.94 -13.37 19.11
C GLY A 52 7.96 -14.52 19.02
N VAL A 53 8.61 -14.68 17.87
CA VAL A 53 9.70 -15.65 17.67
C VAL A 53 10.87 -15.34 18.60
N ARG A 54 11.25 -14.07 18.75
CA ARG A 54 12.35 -13.67 19.65
C ARG A 54 12.04 -14.00 21.11
N VAL A 55 10.81 -13.75 21.56
CA VAL A 55 10.34 -14.05 22.92
C VAL A 55 10.36 -15.56 23.17
N LEU A 56 9.83 -16.36 22.24
CA LEU A 56 9.84 -17.83 22.32
C LEU A 56 11.27 -18.42 22.32
N PHE A 57 12.18 -17.85 21.52
CA PHE A 57 13.57 -18.26 21.50
C PHE A 57 14.31 -17.93 22.80
N PHE A 58 14.04 -16.76 23.39
CA PHE A 58 14.65 -16.35 24.65
C PHE A 58 14.21 -17.26 25.81
N ASP A 59 12.94 -17.66 25.81
CA ASP A 59 12.39 -18.58 26.81
C ASP A 59 13.02 -19.98 26.71
N LYS A 60 13.16 -20.53 25.48
CA LYS A 60 13.88 -21.79 25.26
C LYS A 60 15.35 -21.73 25.67
N PHE A 61 16.05 -20.62 25.40
CA PHE A 61 17.47 -20.49 25.77
C PHE A 61 17.67 -20.42 27.29
N LYS A 62 16.73 -19.80 28.01
CA LYS A 62 16.77 -19.72 29.47
C LYS A 62 16.58 -21.09 30.12
N PHE A 63 15.80 -21.98 29.50
CA PHE A 63 15.62 -23.35 29.97
C PHE A 63 16.89 -24.20 29.84
N TRP A 64 17.66 -24.01 28.76
CA TRP A 64 18.92 -24.75 28.53
C TRP A 64 20.05 -24.35 29.48
N LYS A 65 20.02 -23.12 30.00
CA LYS A 65 21.02 -22.63 30.99
C LYS A 65 20.71 -23.08 32.43
N LYS A 66 19.57 -23.73 32.66
CA LYS A 66 19.14 -24.18 33.99
C LYS A 66 19.28 -25.69 34.22
N LYS A 67 19.95 -26.40 33.31
CA LYS A 67 20.37 -27.80 33.45
C LYS A 67 21.89 -27.87 33.41
#